data_AF-A0A7W0TQ95-F1
#
_entry.id   AF-A0A7W0TQ95-F1
#
_cell.length_a   1.000
_cell.length_b   1.000
_cell.length_c   1.000
_cell.angle_alpha   90.00
_cell.angle_beta   90.00
_cell.angle_gamma   90.00
#
_symmetry.space_group_name_H-M   'P 1'
#
loop_
_entity.id
_entity.type
_entity.pdbx_description
1 polymer ?
#
loop_
_entity_poly.entity_id
_entity_poly.type
_entity_poly.pdbx_seq_one_letter_code
_entity_poly.pdbx_strand_id
1 'polypeptide(L)'
;MSTPEPVAERHSYDVVVIGAGGAGLRAAIAACEAGKRTAIVCKSLFGKAHTVMAEGGIAASMGNVNSKDNWQVHFRDTMRGGKFLNNFRMAELHATEAPMRVWELETYGALFDRTKEGKISQRNFGGHEYPRLAHVGDRTGLELIRTLQQKVVSLQQEDFLEHGDYEARIKVFGECAITELFKAGTEVDGPISGAFGYWRETGGFIVFEAPAVVLATGGIGKSFKVTSNSWEYTGDGHALALRAGATLLNMEFVQFHPTGMVWPPSVKGILVTESVRGDGGVLRNSEGKRFMFSYIPDVFRTQYAETEEEGDRWYTDPDNNKRPPELLPRDEVARAINSEVKAGRGSPAGGVF
;
A
#
# COMPACT_ATOMS: atom_id res chain seq x y z
N MET A 1 21.86 37.16 -29.34
CA MET A 1 20.61 37.19 -28.57
C MET A 1 20.81 36.26 -27.39
N SER A 2 20.90 36.77 -26.16
CA SER A 2 20.93 35.91 -24.97
C SER A 2 19.56 35.25 -24.87
N THR A 3 19.53 33.92 -24.92
CA THR A 3 18.35 33.16 -24.49
C THR A 3 17.98 33.63 -23.08
N PRO A 4 16.74 34.12 -22.85
CA PRO A 4 16.33 34.49 -21.50
C PRO A 4 16.53 33.28 -20.59
N GLU A 5 17.17 33.49 -19.44
CA GLU A 5 17.33 32.42 -18.46
C GLU A 5 15.95 31.86 -18.11
N PRO A 6 15.77 30.53 -18.08
CA PRO A 6 14.50 29.95 -17.73
C PRO A 6 14.15 30.35 -16.29
N VAL A 7 13.13 31.19 -16.14
CA VAL A 7 12.63 31.64 -14.84
C VAL A 7 11.88 30.48 -14.20
N ALA A 8 12.43 29.91 -13.13
CA ALA A 8 11.76 28.88 -12.34
C ALA A 8 10.75 29.52 -11.37
N GLU A 9 9.54 28.99 -11.33
CA GLU A 9 8.55 29.30 -10.30
C GLU A 9 9.07 28.85 -8.94
N ARG A 10 8.97 29.69 -7.90
CA ARG A 10 9.51 29.39 -6.56
C ARG A 10 8.44 29.43 -5.49
N HIS A 11 8.45 28.42 -4.63
CA HIS A 11 7.57 28.34 -3.46
C HIS A 11 8.36 27.97 -2.20
N SER A 12 8.03 28.62 -1.08
CA SER A 12 8.57 28.30 0.24
C SER A 12 7.53 27.56 1.09
N TYR A 13 7.89 26.42 1.65
CA TYR A 13 7.05 25.60 2.51
C TYR A 13 7.85 25.07 3.71
N ASP A 14 7.18 24.75 4.82
CA ASP A 14 7.83 24.09 5.95
C ASP A 14 8.07 22.61 5.64
N VAL A 15 7.13 21.98 4.93
CA VAL A 15 7.19 20.56 4.54
C VAL A 15 6.74 20.40 3.09
N VAL A 16 7.52 19.66 2.30
CA VAL A 16 7.13 19.25 0.95
C VAL A 16 6.94 17.73 0.93
N VAL A 17 5.72 17.28 0.65
CA VAL A 17 5.38 15.86 0.51
C VAL A 17 5.32 15.50 -0.96
N ILE A 18 6.23 14.63 -1.41
CA ILE A 18 6.30 14.17 -2.79
C ILE A 18 5.60 12.81 -2.89
N GLY A 19 4.40 12.84 -3.47
CA GLY A 19 3.49 11.72 -3.62
C GLY A 19 2.17 11.98 -2.91
N ALA A 20 1.04 11.83 -3.63
CA ALA A 20 -0.32 12.02 -3.11
C ALA A 20 -1.09 10.69 -2.96
N GLY A 21 -0.38 9.62 -2.61
CA GLY A 21 -1.00 8.35 -2.18
C GLY A 21 -1.43 8.39 -0.71
N GLY A 22 -1.90 7.26 -0.18
CA GLY A 22 -2.38 7.20 1.21
C GLY A 22 -1.34 7.69 2.24
N ALA A 23 -0.08 7.26 2.10
CA ALA A 23 1.01 7.70 2.98
C ALA A 23 1.31 9.20 2.87
N GLY A 24 1.35 9.72 1.64
CA GLY A 24 1.68 11.14 1.41
C GLY A 24 0.57 12.07 1.87
N LEU A 25 -0.68 11.75 1.56
CA LEU A 25 -1.82 12.53 2.06
C LEU A 25 -1.89 12.52 3.58
N ARG A 26 -1.71 11.36 4.23
CA ARG A 26 -1.71 11.28 5.70
C ARG A 26 -0.56 12.07 6.32
N ALA A 27 0.63 12.03 5.72
CA ALA A 27 1.78 12.82 6.17
C ALA A 27 1.52 14.33 6.03
N ALA A 28 0.93 14.75 4.92
CA ALA A 28 0.61 16.15 4.68
C ALA A 28 -0.46 16.68 5.65
N ILE A 29 -1.49 15.87 5.92
CA ILE A 29 -2.51 16.18 6.94
C ILE A 29 -1.86 16.35 8.32
N ALA A 30 -0.99 15.41 8.73
CA ALA A 30 -0.29 15.51 10.01
C ALA A 30 0.58 16.77 10.11
N ALA A 31 1.32 17.11 9.04
CA ALA A 31 2.16 18.30 9.01
C ALA A 31 1.32 19.58 9.14
N CYS A 32 0.21 19.66 8.39
CA CYS A 32 -0.72 20.79 8.45
C CYS A 32 -1.40 20.91 9.83
N GLU A 33 -1.86 19.80 10.41
CA GLU A 33 -2.45 19.76 11.76
C GLU A 33 -1.42 20.16 12.85
N ALA A 34 -0.13 19.93 12.61
CA ALA A 34 0.97 20.41 13.44
C ALA A 34 1.36 21.89 13.16
N GLY A 35 0.56 22.61 12.37
CA GLY A 35 0.76 24.02 12.06
C GLY A 35 1.86 24.30 11.03
N LYS A 36 2.25 23.32 10.21
CA LYS A 36 3.29 23.47 9.18
C LYS A 36 2.66 23.76 7.82
N ARG A 37 3.16 24.78 7.15
CA ARG A 37 2.79 25.08 5.76
C ARG A 37 3.31 23.98 4.86
N THR A 38 2.40 23.27 4.18
CA THR A 38 2.67 21.99 3.54
C THR A 38 2.29 21.99 2.07
N ALA A 39 3.24 21.58 1.21
CA ALA A 39 2.96 21.29 -0.19
C ALA A 39 2.78 19.78 -0.41
N ILE A 40 1.76 19.39 -1.17
CA ILE A 40 1.56 18.04 -1.67
C ILE A 40 1.87 18.06 -3.16
N VAL A 41 2.92 17.38 -3.59
CA VAL A 41 3.32 17.31 -5.00
C VAL A 41 3.02 15.94 -5.56
N CYS A 42 2.29 15.84 -6.67
CA CYS A 42 2.08 14.57 -7.35
C CYS A 42 2.25 14.68 -8.85
N LYS A 43 3.00 13.73 -9.43
CA LYS A 43 3.28 13.69 -10.87
C LYS A 43 2.09 13.35 -11.77
N SER A 44 0.94 13.01 -11.19
CA SER A 44 -0.27 12.62 -11.92
C SER A 44 -1.44 13.41 -11.38
N LEU A 45 -2.60 13.28 -12.03
CA LEU A 45 -3.89 13.74 -11.52
C LEU A 45 -4.08 13.34 -10.04
N PHE A 46 -4.51 14.32 -9.25
CA PHE A 46 -4.81 14.14 -7.83
C PHE A 46 -5.92 13.10 -7.65
N GLY A 47 -5.71 12.13 -6.76
CA GLY A 47 -6.65 11.01 -6.52
C GLY A 47 -6.41 9.76 -7.39
N LYS A 48 -5.53 9.83 -8.40
CA LYS A 48 -5.17 8.67 -9.23
C LYS A 48 -3.99 7.85 -8.66
N ALA A 49 -3.57 8.13 -7.43
CA ALA A 49 -2.51 7.37 -6.79
C ALA A 49 -2.92 5.89 -6.69
N HIS A 50 -1.98 4.97 -6.94
CA HIS A 50 -2.29 3.53 -7.01
C HIS A 50 -2.86 2.93 -5.72
N THR A 51 -2.78 3.63 -4.58
CA THR A 51 -3.57 3.30 -3.38
C THR A 51 -5.05 3.06 -3.71
N VAL A 52 -5.63 3.77 -4.70
CA VAL A 52 -7.01 3.58 -5.17
C VAL A 52 -7.31 2.15 -5.63
N MET A 53 -6.28 1.41 -6.09
CA MET A 53 -6.41 0.05 -6.61
C MET A 53 -6.32 -1.02 -5.51
N ALA A 54 -6.18 -0.65 -4.25
CA ALA A 54 -6.15 -1.63 -3.17
C ALA A 54 -7.58 -2.15 -2.89
N GLU A 55 -7.75 -3.46 -2.94
CA GLU A 55 -9.09 -4.07 -2.82
C GLU A 55 -9.35 -4.63 -1.42
N GLY A 56 -8.45 -5.52 -0.97
CA GLY A 56 -8.71 -6.45 0.14
C GLY A 56 -9.04 -5.83 1.49
N GLY A 57 -8.37 -4.74 1.88
CA GLY A 57 -8.59 -4.09 3.16
C GLY A 57 -7.34 -3.49 3.79
N ILE A 58 -7.49 -3.00 5.02
CA ILE A 58 -6.42 -2.52 5.90
C ILE A 58 -6.36 -3.39 7.15
N ALA A 59 -5.19 -3.97 7.43
CA ALA A 59 -4.99 -4.83 8.58
C ALA A 59 -4.93 -3.99 9.87
N ALA A 60 -5.87 -4.24 10.78
CA ALA A 60 -5.93 -3.60 12.08
C ALA A 60 -6.55 -4.56 13.09
N SER A 61 -5.83 -4.84 14.18
CA SER A 61 -6.28 -5.78 15.22
C SER A 61 -7.32 -5.15 16.16
N MET A 62 -8.52 -4.91 15.63
CA MET A 62 -9.62 -4.24 16.35
C MET A 62 -10.43 -5.19 17.24
N GLY A 63 -10.30 -6.50 17.05
CA GLY A 63 -11.06 -7.50 17.81
C GLY A 63 -12.58 -7.42 17.64
N ASN A 64 -13.08 -6.80 16.56
CA ASN A 64 -14.51 -6.59 16.35
C ASN A 64 -15.23 -7.87 15.91
N VAL A 65 -14.55 -8.71 15.12
CA VAL A 65 -15.10 -9.98 14.59
C VAL A 65 -14.57 -11.19 15.37
N ASN A 66 -13.37 -11.12 15.92
CA ASN A 66 -12.79 -12.19 16.72
C ASN A 66 -12.11 -11.61 17.98
N SER A 67 -12.62 -11.97 19.15
CA SER A 67 -12.14 -11.45 20.44
C SER A 67 -10.75 -11.94 20.84
N LYS A 68 -10.22 -12.97 20.17
CA LYS A 68 -8.84 -13.44 20.36
C LYS A 68 -7.81 -12.56 19.64
N ASP A 69 -8.24 -11.73 18.70
CA ASP A 69 -7.32 -10.85 17.96
C ASP A 69 -6.85 -9.67 18.81
N ASN A 70 -5.56 -9.38 18.72
CA ASN A 70 -4.90 -8.30 19.44
C ASN A 70 -3.59 -7.92 18.75
N TRP A 71 -2.99 -6.82 19.17
CA TRP A 71 -1.78 -6.30 18.53
C TRP A 71 -0.59 -7.26 18.67
N GLN A 72 -0.50 -8.06 19.74
CA GLN A 72 0.60 -9.03 19.89
C GLN A 72 0.52 -10.14 18.84
N VAL A 73 -0.69 -10.62 18.54
CA VAL A 73 -0.92 -11.59 17.46
C VAL A 73 -0.59 -10.94 16.10
N HIS A 74 -1.06 -9.72 15.86
CA HIS A 74 -0.76 -8.98 14.63
C HIS A 74 0.75 -8.74 14.44
N PHE A 75 1.47 -8.39 15.50
CA PHE A 75 2.92 -8.24 15.52
C PHE A 75 3.62 -9.56 15.19
N ARG A 76 3.24 -10.64 15.87
CA ARG A 76 3.81 -11.98 15.65
C ARG A 76 3.59 -12.45 14.21
N ASP A 77 2.39 -12.26 13.66
CA ASP A 77 2.08 -12.62 12.28
C ASP A 77 2.91 -11.80 11.29
N THR A 78 3.08 -10.49 11.53
CA THR A 78 3.92 -9.59 10.73
C THR A 78 5.39 -10.03 10.74
N MET A 79 5.94 -10.32 11.92
CA MET A 79 7.34 -10.77 12.07
C MET A 79 7.57 -12.12 11.38
N ARG A 80 6.64 -13.08 11.54
CA ARG A 80 6.72 -14.38 10.86
C ARG A 80 6.58 -14.23 9.34
N GLY A 81 5.68 -13.37 8.88
CA GLY A 81 5.45 -13.08 7.48
C GLY A 81 6.67 -12.48 6.77
N GLY A 82 7.39 -11.57 7.43
CA GLY A 82 8.67 -11.04 6.93
C GLY A 82 9.88 -11.92 7.25
N LYS A 83 9.66 -13.19 7.65
CA LYS A 83 10.71 -14.19 7.95
C LYS A 83 11.74 -13.68 8.96
N PHE A 84 11.30 -12.85 9.91
CA PHE A 84 12.13 -12.20 10.93
C PHE A 84 13.23 -11.26 10.39
N LEU A 85 13.14 -10.83 9.12
CA LEU A 85 14.00 -9.80 8.53
C LEU A 85 13.46 -8.37 8.78
N ASN A 86 12.27 -8.25 9.36
CA ASN A 86 11.66 -6.97 9.70
C ASN A 86 12.48 -6.25 10.78
N ASN A 87 12.44 -4.91 10.75
CA ASN A 87 12.73 -4.14 11.96
C ASN A 87 11.58 -4.35 12.97
N PHE A 88 11.88 -5.01 14.08
CA PHE A 88 10.86 -5.37 15.08
C PHE A 88 10.13 -4.16 15.64
N ARG A 89 10.82 -3.03 15.85
CA ARG A 89 10.22 -1.82 16.40
C ARG A 89 9.21 -1.22 15.42
N MET A 90 9.52 -1.22 14.14
CA MET A 90 8.57 -0.76 13.11
C MET A 90 7.36 -1.69 12.99
N ALA A 91 7.55 -3.01 13.10
CA ALA A 91 6.45 -3.98 13.10
C ALA A 91 5.57 -3.84 14.35
N GLU A 92 6.16 -3.58 15.52
CA GLU A 92 5.43 -3.33 16.77
C GLU A 92 4.58 -2.06 16.67
N LEU A 93 5.16 -0.94 16.21
CA LEU A 93 4.42 0.31 15.98
C LEU A 93 3.29 0.11 14.97
N HIS A 94 3.55 -0.59 13.87
CA HIS A 94 2.50 -0.93 12.90
C HIS A 94 1.35 -1.72 13.54
N ALA A 95 1.65 -2.77 14.32
CA ALA A 95 0.63 -3.62 14.92
C ALA A 95 -0.18 -2.89 16.00
N THR A 96 0.48 -2.07 16.81
CA THR A 96 -0.13 -1.32 17.93
C THR A 96 -0.95 -0.11 17.47
N GLU A 97 -0.47 0.63 16.47
CA GLU A 97 -1.13 1.85 16.00
C GLU A 97 -2.20 1.61 14.93
N ALA A 98 -2.16 0.49 14.21
CA ALA A 98 -3.10 0.22 13.10
C ALA A 98 -4.59 0.36 13.49
N PRO A 99 -5.08 -0.15 14.64
CA PRO A 99 -6.46 0.09 15.07
C PRO A 99 -6.81 1.57 15.17
N MET A 100 -5.92 2.39 15.72
CA MET A 100 -6.15 3.84 15.85
C MET A 100 -6.15 4.54 14.49
N ARG A 101 -5.34 4.08 13.54
CA ARG A 101 -5.34 4.64 12.17
C ARG A 101 -6.62 4.29 11.41
N VAL A 102 -7.20 3.12 11.62
CA VAL A 102 -8.52 2.76 11.05
C VAL A 102 -9.63 3.62 11.67
N TRP A 103 -9.64 3.80 12.99
CA TRP A 103 -10.57 4.71 13.65
C TRP A 103 -10.43 6.16 13.16
N GLU A 104 -9.21 6.64 12.99
CA GLU A 104 -8.94 7.99 12.46
C GLU A 104 -9.55 8.17 11.06
N LEU A 105 -9.39 7.20 10.17
CA LEU A 105 -10.03 7.23 8.85
C LEU A 105 -11.57 7.29 8.95
N GLU A 106 -12.16 6.52 9.86
CA GLU A 106 -13.61 6.60 10.11
C GLU A 106 -14.03 7.98 10.64
N THR A 107 -13.24 8.60 11.53
CA THR A 107 -13.51 9.98 12.00
C THR A 107 -13.38 11.03 10.90
N TYR A 108 -12.56 10.77 9.87
CA TYR A 108 -12.49 11.59 8.66
C TYR A 108 -13.63 11.30 7.67
N GLY A 109 -14.48 10.31 7.94
CA GLY A 109 -15.67 10.00 7.16
C GLY A 109 -15.59 8.73 6.31
N ALA A 110 -14.57 7.87 6.49
CA ALA A 110 -14.51 6.58 5.80
C ALA A 110 -15.67 5.66 6.22
N LEU A 111 -16.34 5.06 5.24
CA LEU A 111 -17.52 4.22 5.43
C LEU A 111 -17.18 2.73 5.36
N PHE A 112 -16.47 2.24 6.39
CA PHE A 112 -16.19 0.80 6.54
C PHE A 112 -17.47 -0.05 6.63
N ASP A 113 -17.42 -1.25 6.03
CA ASP A 113 -18.49 -2.24 6.14
C ASP A 113 -18.68 -2.63 7.61
N ARG A 114 -19.92 -3.01 7.98
CA ARG A 114 -20.30 -3.22 9.38
C ARG A 114 -20.67 -4.65 9.71
N THR A 115 -20.39 -5.03 10.95
CA THR A 115 -21.00 -6.22 11.56
C THR A 115 -22.48 -5.93 11.88
N LYS A 116 -23.23 -6.97 12.29
CA LYS A 116 -24.64 -6.81 12.70
C LYS A 116 -24.80 -5.90 13.92
N GLU A 117 -23.76 -5.80 14.74
CA GLU A 117 -23.67 -4.97 15.94
C GLU A 117 -23.20 -3.53 15.64
N GLY A 118 -22.97 -3.19 14.38
CA GLY A 118 -22.55 -1.84 13.96
C GLY A 118 -21.05 -1.54 14.11
N LYS A 119 -20.23 -2.53 14.48
CA LYS A 119 -18.77 -2.39 14.52
C LYS A 119 -18.16 -2.47 13.12
N ILE A 120 -16.94 -1.99 12.94
CA ILE A 120 -16.20 -2.18 11.68
C ILE A 120 -15.98 -3.68 11.44
N SER A 121 -16.46 -4.16 10.29
CA SER A 121 -16.30 -5.54 9.81
C SER A 121 -14.84 -5.83 9.48
N GLN A 122 -14.39 -7.05 9.79
CA GLN A 122 -13.04 -7.53 9.54
C GLN A 122 -13.11 -8.90 8.84
N ARG A 123 -12.29 -9.12 7.81
CA ARG A 123 -12.27 -10.38 7.04
C ARG A 123 -10.96 -11.13 7.14
N ASN A 124 -11.00 -12.41 6.77
CA ASN A 124 -9.84 -13.28 6.67
C ASN A 124 -8.92 -12.86 5.52
N PHE A 125 -7.62 -13.02 5.72
CA PHE A 125 -6.61 -12.75 4.70
C PHE A 125 -5.38 -13.64 4.93
N GLY A 126 -4.54 -13.80 3.91
CA GLY A 126 -3.37 -14.67 3.98
C GLY A 126 -2.35 -14.21 5.01
N GLY A 127 -1.70 -15.17 5.66
CA GLY A 127 -0.65 -14.91 6.65
C GLY A 127 -1.12 -14.35 8.01
N HIS A 128 -2.38 -13.96 8.17
CA HIS A 128 -2.95 -13.55 9.46
C HIS A 128 -3.67 -14.71 10.16
N GLU A 129 -3.47 -14.88 11.47
CA GLU A 129 -4.16 -15.91 12.25
C GLU A 129 -5.67 -15.62 12.37
N TYR A 130 -6.03 -14.36 12.63
CA TYR A 130 -7.43 -13.94 12.82
C TYR A 130 -7.92 -12.95 11.76
N PRO A 131 -9.24 -12.87 11.52
CA PRO A 131 -9.84 -11.85 10.65
C PRO A 131 -9.55 -10.45 11.21
N ARG A 132 -8.73 -9.69 10.50
CA ARG A 132 -8.35 -8.33 10.93
C ARG A 132 -8.31 -7.28 9.83
N LEU A 133 -8.70 -7.63 8.61
CA LEU A 133 -8.75 -6.66 7.52
C LEU A 133 -10.07 -5.91 7.55
N ALA A 134 -10.03 -4.68 8.05
CA ALA A 134 -11.11 -3.70 7.88
C ALA A 134 -11.23 -3.32 6.40
N HIS A 135 -12.47 -3.21 5.90
CA HIS A 135 -12.70 -3.15 4.46
C HIS A 135 -13.99 -2.42 4.07
N VAL A 136 -14.08 -2.09 2.77
CA VAL A 136 -15.28 -1.57 2.09
C VAL A 136 -15.47 -2.37 0.80
N GLY A 137 -16.39 -3.34 0.79
CA GLY A 137 -16.54 -4.26 -0.33
C GLY A 137 -15.19 -4.83 -0.79
N ASP A 138 -14.85 -4.64 -2.04
CA ASP A 138 -13.56 -4.96 -2.67
C ASP A 138 -12.81 -3.70 -3.15
N ARG A 139 -13.09 -2.54 -2.54
CA ARG A 139 -12.61 -1.22 -3.01
C ARG A 139 -12.06 -0.35 -1.88
N THR A 140 -11.43 -0.98 -0.89
CA THR A 140 -11.01 -0.28 0.33
C THR A 140 -10.03 0.86 0.03
N GLY A 141 -9.11 0.66 -0.90
CA GLY A 141 -8.14 1.66 -1.34
C GLY A 141 -8.76 2.92 -1.93
N LEU A 142 -9.86 2.78 -2.68
CA LEU A 142 -10.65 3.90 -3.19
C LEU A 142 -11.25 4.71 -2.03
N GLU A 143 -11.82 4.04 -1.04
CA GLU A 143 -12.34 4.71 0.15
C GLU A 143 -11.24 5.47 0.89
N LEU A 144 -10.10 4.81 1.15
CA LEU A 144 -8.97 5.43 1.84
C LEU A 144 -8.48 6.72 1.15
N ILE A 145 -8.28 6.67 -0.16
CA ILE A 145 -7.84 7.86 -0.92
C ILE A 145 -8.90 8.95 -0.87
N ARG A 146 -10.17 8.60 -1.13
CA ARG A 146 -11.27 9.57 -1.11
C ARG A 146 -11.37 10.28 0.24
N THR A 147 -11.36 9.53 1.34
CA THR A 147 -11.42 10.08 2.70
C THR A 147 -10.27 11.04 2.97
N LEU A 148 -9.04 10.65 2.63
CA LEU A 148 -7.87 11.51 2.84
C LEU A 148 -7.92 12.78 1.96
N GLN A 149 -8.39 12.68 0.72
CA GLN A 149 -8.59 13.86 -0.14
C GLN A 149 -9.66 14.80 0.43
N GLN A 150 -10.77 14.24 0.92
CA GLN A 150 -11.82 15.04 1.57
C GLN A 150 -11.31 15.72 2.85
N LYS A 151 -10.44 15.06 3.62
CA LYS A 151 -9.78 15.68 4.77
C LYS A 151 -8.85 16.83 4.35
N VAL A 152 -8.10 16.71 3.26
CA VAL A 152 -7.33 17.84 2.70
C VAL A 152 -8.25 18.99 2.33
N VAL A 153 -9.36 18.72 1.62
CA VAL A 153 -10.34 19.77 1.28
C VAL A 153 -10.95 20.42 2.53
N SER A 154 -11.24 19.66 3.58
CA SER A 154 -11.70 20.20 4.87
C SER A 154 -10.70 21.17 5.48
N LEU A 155 -9.41 20.83 5.48
CA LEU A 155 -8.35 21.72 5.96
C LEU A 155 -8.25 22.98 5.10
N GLN A 156 -8.45 22.88 3.78
CA GLN A 156 -8.50 24.05 2.90
C GLN A 156 -9.72 24.94 3.19
N GLN A 157 -10.88 24.38 3.56
CA GLN A 157 -12.02 25.18 4.01
C GLN A 157 -11.70 25.93 5.32
N GLU A 158 -11.00 25.28 6.25
CA GLU A 158 -10.51 25.92 7.48
C GLU A 158 -9.52 27.05 7.14
N ASP A 159 -8.59 26.81 6.20
CA ASP A 159 -7.64 27.83 5.72
C ASP A 159 -8.35 29.07 5.16
N PHE A 160 -9.43 28.90 4.40
CA PHE A 160 -10.20 30.03 3.89
C PHE A 160 -10.90 30.82 4.99
N LEU A 161 -11.44 30.14 6.01
CA LEU A 161 -12.10 30.80 7.14
C LEU A 161 -11.10 31.59 7.99
N GLU A 162 -9.87 31.09 8.16
CA GLU A 162 -8.85 31.72 9.00
C GLU A 162 -8.01 32.78 8.26
N HIS A 163 -7.71 32.53 6.98
CA HIS A 163 -6.73 33.31 6.20
C HIS A 163 -7.30 33.95 4.93
N GLY A 164 -8.54 33.62 4.53
CA GLY A 164 -9.15 34.12 3.29
C GLY A 164 -8.60 33.48 2.01
N ASP A 165 -7.80 32.41 2.14
CA ASP A 165 -7.19 31.66 1.04
C ASP A 165 -7.28 30.16 1.31
N TYR A 166 -7.88 29.41 0.38
CA TYR A 166 -8.03 27.95 0.49
C TYR A 166 -6.69 27.20 0.51
N GLU A 167 -5.61 27.81 0.05
CA GLU A 167 -4.29 27.17 -0.08
C GLU A 167 -3.23 27.76 0.86
N ALA A 168 -3.67 28.48 1.90
CA ALA A 168 -2.77 29.21 2.80
C ALA A 168 -1.76 28.29 3.50
N ARG A 169 -2.23 27.18 4.09
CA ARG A 169 -1.41 26.22 4.84
C ARG A 169 -1.20 24.93 4.09
N ILE A 170 -2.16 24.44 3.30
CA ILE A 170 -2.01 23.19 2.54
C ILE A 170 -2.39 23.35 1.06
N LYS A 171 -1.47 23.00 0.16
CA LYS A 171 -1.65 23.13 -1.29
C LYS A 171 -1.28 21.86 -2.05
N VAL A 172 -2.10 21.52 -3.05
CA VAL A 172 -1.84 20.40 -3.96
C VAL A 172 -1.28 20.91 -5.28
N PHE A 173 -0.11 20.42 -5.65
CA PHE A 173 0.56 20.62 -6.93
C PHE A 173 0.39 19.35 -7.77
N GLY A 174 -0.73 19.27 -8.49
CA GLY A 174 -1.04 18.17 -9.40
C GLY A 174 -0.21 18.24 -10.68
N GLU A 175 0.05 17.07 -11.29
CA GLU A 175 0.79 16.96 -12.56
C GLU A 175 2.16 17.66 -12.57
N CYS A 176 2.81 17.67 -11.40
CA CYS A 176 4.15 18.20 -11.18
C CYS A 176 5.12 17.06 -10.85
N ALA A 177 6.19 16.95 -11.64
CA ALA A 177 7.20 15.90 -11.50
C ALA A 177 8.47 16.45 -10.85
N ILE A 178 8.84 15.92 -9.69
CA ILE A 178 10.12 16.22 -9.03
C ILE A 178 11.22 15.36 -9.64
N THR A 179 12.30 16.00 -10.04
CA THR A 179 13.45 15.37 -10.69
C THR A 179 14.70 15.41 -9.84
N GLU A 180 14.81 16.33 -8.89
CA GLU A 180 15.98 16.45 -8.01
C GLU A 180 15.60 16.91 -6.60
N LEU A 181 16.31 16.40 -5.60
CA LEU A 181 16.32 16.95 -4.24
C LEU A 181 17.65 17.68 -4.05
N PHE A 182 17.61 18.87 -3.48
CA PHE A 182 18.82 19.64 -3.22
C PHE A 182 19.04 19.87 -1.73
N LYS A 183 20.31 19.95 -1.36
CA LYS A 183 20.78 20.16 0.01
C LYS A 183 21.32 21.58 0.16
N ALA A 184 21.32 22.09 1.38
CA ALA A 184 21.98 23.35 1.68
C ALA A 184 23.50 23.16 1.67
N GLY A 185 24.23 24.11 1.10
CA GLY A 185 25.69 24.06 1.00
C GLY A 185 26.20 23.07 -0.06
N THR A 186 27.52 22.84 -0.06
CA THR A 186 28.21 21.94 -0.99
C THR A 186 28.62 20.61 -0.36
N GLU A 187 28.28 20.40 0.91
CA GLU A 187 28.66 19.21 1.67
C GLU A 187 27.80 18.00 1.27
N VAL A 188 28.45 16.82 1.19
CA VAL A 188 27.78 15.56 0.84
C VAL A 188 26.69 15.21 1.86
N ASP A 189 26.87 15.59 3.13
CA ASP A 189 25.94 15.31 4.24
C ASP A 189 25.12 16.54 4.67
N GLY A 190 25.05 17.57 3.82
CA GLY A 190 24.26 18.77 4.09
C GLY A 190 22.76 18.46 4.28
N PRO A 191 22.03 19.28 5.07
CA PRO A 191 20.60 19.06 5.26
C PRO A 191 19.83 19.28 3.96
N ILE A 192 18.75 18.54 3.76
CA ILE A 192 17.81 18.78 2.66
C ILE A 192 17.28 20.22 2.76
N SER A 193 17.22 20.91 1.63
CA SER A 193 16.76 22.29 1.53
C SER A 193 15.63 22.48 0.51
N GLY A 194 15.24 21.42 -0.20
CA GLY A 194 14.10 21.48 -1.11
C GLY A 194 14.11 20.46 -2.24
N ALA A 195 13.29 20.74 -3.24
CA ALA A 195 13.06 19.90 -4.41
C ALA A 195 12.91 20.74 -5.69
N PHE A 196 13.45 20.24 -6.80
CA PHE A 196 13.31 20.81 -8.13
C PHE A 196 12.50 19.88 -9.03
N GLY A 197 11.63 20.47 -9.84
CA GLY A 197 10.79 19.73 -10.76
C GLY A 197 10.29 20.57 -11.93
N TYR A 198 9.30 20.03 -12.61
CA TYR A 198 8.64 20.71 -13.72
C TYR A 198 7.15 20.37 -13.79
N TRP A 199 6.39 21.31 -14.33
CA TRP A 199 4.99 21.11 -14.71
C TRP A 199 4.92 20.22 -15.94
N ARG A 200 4.21 19.09 -15.86
CA ARG A 200 4.15 18.13 -16.97
C ARG A 200 3.41 18.66 -18.20
N GLU A 201 2.45 19.56 -17.99
CA GLU A 201 1.65 20.14 -19.07
C GLU A 201 2.42 21.19 -19.88
N THR A 202 3.19 22.04 -19.20
CA THR A 202 3.82 23.22 -19.82
C THR A 202 5.33 23.07 -20.02
N GLY A 203 5.98 22.15 -19.28
CA GLY A 203 7.42 22.06 -19.19
C GLY A 203 8.07 23.15 -18.33
N GLY A 204 7.28 24.03 -17.70
CA GLY A 204 7.79 25.09 -16.83
C GLY A 204 8.47 24.54 -15.58
N PHE A 205 9.59 25.14 -15.18
CA PHE A 205 10.34 24.71 -14.01
C PHE A 205 9.76 25.26 -12.71
N ILE A 206 9.83 24.45 -11.66
CA ILE A 206 9.36 24.78 -10.32
C ILE A 206 10.38 24.33 -9.26
N VAL A 207 10.58 25.18 -8.27
CA VAL A 207 11.45 24.96 -7.11
C VAL A 207 10.63 25.08 -5.84
N PHE A 208 10.73 24.08 -4.99
CA PHE A 208 10.21 24.10 -3.63
C PHE A 208 11.37 24.25 -2.65
N GLU A 209 11.38 25.33 -1.89
CA GLU A 209 12.33 25.57 -0.80
C GLU A 209 11.67 25.08 0.50
N ALA A 210 12.27 24.07 1.14
CA ALA A 210 11.73 23.50 2.37
C ALA A 210 12.81 22.79 3.20
N PRO A 211 12.82 22.96 4.53
CA PRO A 211 13.75 22.28 5.42
C PRO A 211 13.43 20.78 5.60
N ALA A 212 12.25 20.33 5.15
CA ALA A 212 11.82 18.94 5.25
C ALA A 212 11.13 18.47 3.97
N VAL A 213 11.53 17.29 3.47
CA VAL A 213 10.90 16.62 2.33
C VAL A 213 10.49 15.21 2.74
N VAL A 214 9.25 14.84 2.48
CA VAL A 214 8.71 13.48 2.69
C VAL A 214 8.54 12.80 1.34
N LEU A 215 9.23 11.68 1.14
CA LEU A 215 9.07 10.85 -0.07
C LEU A 215 8.00 9.78 0.16
N ALA A 216 6.86 9.92 -0.49
CA ALA A 216 5.72 9.00 -0.47
C ALA A 216 5.32 8.56 -1.89
N THR A 217 6.33 8.25 -2.72
CA THR A 217 6.21 8.16 -4.19
C THR A 217 5.71 6.81 -4.74
N GLY A 218 5.48 5.81 -3.89
CA GLY A 218 5.08 4.47 -4.32
C GLY A 218 6.27 3.56 -4.65
N GLY A 219 6.00 2.49 -5.41
CA GLY A 219 6.95 1.39 -5.63
C GLY A 219 7.64 1.36 -7.00
N ILE A 220 8.27 0.22 -7.28
CA ILE A 220 9.07 -0.05 -8.50
C ILE A 220 8.39 -1.05 -9.46
N GLY A 221 7.07 -1.15 -9.42
CA GLY A 221 6.32 -2.16 -10.17
C GLY A 221 6.62 -2.21 -11.66
N LYS A 222 6.93 -1.06 -12.27
CA LYS A 222 7.26 -0.94 -13.70
C LYS A 222 8.65 -1.44 -14.08
N SER A 223 9.46 -1.89 -13.12
CA SER A 223 10.65 -2.70 -13.40
C SER A 223 10.32 -4.10 -13.94
N PHE A 224 9.05 -4.54 -13.84
CA PHE A 224 8.59 -5.85 -14.33
C PHE A 224 7.67 -5.71 -15.53
N LYS A 225 7.82 -6.64 -16.50
CA LYS A 225 7.00 -6.68 -17.72
C LYS A 225 5.51 -6.88 -17.42
N VAL A 226 5.20 -7.71 -16.42
CA VAL A 226 3.84 -7.98 -15.94
C VAL A 226 3.79 -7.53 -14.50
N THR A 227 2.85 -6.63 -14.18
CA THR A 227 2.69 -6.06 -12.85
C THR A 227 1.24 -5.66 -12.64
N SER A 228 0.76 -5.71 -11.40
CA SER A 228 -0.52 -5.13 -11.00
C SER A 228 -0.42 -3.63 -10.78
N ASN A 229 0.79 -3.07 -10.74
CA ASN A 229 0.99 -1.66 -10.47
C ASN A 229 0.61 -0.77 -11.67
N SER A 230 0.14 0.44 -11.35
CA SER A 230 -0.15 1.44 -12.37
C SER A 230 1.12 1.88 -13.11
N TRP A 231 0.93 2.54 -14.25
CA TRP A 231 2.01 3.06 -15.09
C TRP A 231 2.98 4.02 -14.38
N GLU A 232 2.55 4.59 -13.26
CA GLU A 232 3.31 5.58 -12.51
C GLU A 232 4.31 4.98 -11.49
N TYR A 233 4.34 3.65 -11.31
CA TYR A 233 5.21 2.98 -10.33
C TYR A 233 6.63 2.74 -10.89
N THR A 234 7.33 3.83 -11.16
CA THR A 234 8.61 3.87 -11.88
C THR A 234 9.84 4.01 -10.99
N GLY A 235 9.68 4.01 -9.66
CA GLY A 235 10.80 4.10 -8.73
C GLY A 235 11.39 5.51 -8.55
N ASP A 236 10.66 6.56 -8.94
CA ASP A 236 11.17 7.94 -8.95
C ASP A 236 11.73 8.39 -7.59
N GLY A 237 11.00 8.17 -6.50
CA GLY A 237 11.47 8.54 -5.16
C GLY A 237 12.64 7.71 -4.66
N HIS A 238 12.79 6.46 -5.11
CA HIS A 238 13.98 5.66 -4.79
C HIS A 238 15.21 6.28 -5.45
N ALA A 239 15.07 6.70 -6.71
CA ALA A 239 16.14 7.37 -7.44
C ALA A 239 16.46 8.75 -6.86
N LEU A 240 15.44 9.54 -6.47
CA LEU A 240 15.61 10.82 -5.78
C LEU A 240 16.37 10.66 -4.47
N ALA A 241 15.95 9.70 -3.62
CA ALA A 241 16.60 9.41 -2.35
C ALA A 241 18.06 9.00 -2.55
N LEU A 242 18.33 8.08 -3.49
CA LEU A 242 19.67 7.61 -3.78
C LEU A 242 20.59 8.73 -4.29
N ARG A 243 20.12 9.58 -5.22
CA ARG A 243 20.89 10.75 -5.69
C ARG A 243 21.13 11.77 -4.58
N ALA A 244 20.20 11.91 -3.65
CA ALA A 244 20.36 12.75 -2.47
C ALA A 244 21.32 12.15 -1.42
N GLY A 245 21.88 10.96 -1.64
CA GLY A 245 22.84 10.31 -0.75
C GLY A 245 22.22 9.34 0.27
N ALA A 246 20.92 9.04 0.18
CA ALA A 246 20.29 8.06 1.06
C ALA A 246 20.66 6.62 0.64
N THR A 247 20.73 5.73 1.63
CA THR A 247 20.87 4.28 1.38
C THR A 247 19.50 3.66 1.14
N LEU A 248 19.38 2.86 0.07
CA LEU A 248 18.21 2.03 -0.18
C LEU A 248 18.44 0.64 0.43
N LEU A 249 17.45 0.11 1.14
CA LEU A 249 17.53 -1.17 1.83
C LEU A 249 16.57 -2.18 1.18
N ASN A 250 16.99 -3.45 1.13
CA ASN A 250 16.14 -4.60 0.79
C ASN A 250 15.49 -4.51 -0.60
N MET A 251 16.14 -3.83 -1.57
CA MET A 251 15.62 -3.62 -2.92
C MET A 251 15.46 -4.92 -3.73
N GLU A 252 16.13 -6.00 -3.31
CA GLU A 252 16.02 -7.35 -3.86
C GLU A 252 14.72 -8.07 -3.48
N PHE A 253 14.03 -7.62 -2.42
CA PHE A 253 12.80 -8.25 -1.94
C PHE A 253 11.56 -7.69 -2.65
N VAL A 254 11.22 -8.31 -3.79
CA VAL A 254 10.02 -7.97 -4.56
C VAL A 254 8.91 -8.99 -4.32
N GLN A 255 7.73 -8.53 -3.90
CA GLN A 255 6.56 -9.39 -3.71
C GLN A 255 5.84 -9.64 -5.03
N PHE A 256 5.59 -10.91 -5.33
CA PHE A 256 4.68 -11.34 -6.40
C PHE A 256 3.35 -11.75 -5.80
N HIS A 257 2.27 -11.12 -6.26
CA HIS A 257 0.92 -11.53 -5.86
C HIS A 257 0.56 -12.87 -6.52
N PRO A 258 0.06 -13.87 -5.78
CA PRO A 258 -0.17 -15.21 -6.33
C PRO A 258 -1.26 -15.23 -7.42
N THR A 259 -2.30 -14.40 -7.27
CA THR A 259 -3.47 -14.40 -8.15
C THR A 259 -3.54 -13.13 -9.02
N GLY A 260 -2.45 -12.82 -9.71
CA GLY A 260 -2.48 -11.86 -10.82
C GLY A 260 -3.03 -12.55 -12.07
N MET A 261 -4.03 -11.95 -12.72
CA MET A 261 -4.66 -12.54 -13.90
C MET A 261 -3.61 -12.77 -15.00
N VAL A 262 -3.67 -13.93 -15.64
CA VAL A 262 -2.77 -14.32 -16.74
C VAL A 262 -3.47 -14.32 -18.10
N TRP A 263 -4.81 -14.39 -18.08
CA TRP A 263 -5.68 -14.48 -19.25
C TRP A 263 -7.05 -13.83 -18.98
N PRO A 264 -7.72 -13.22 -19.99
CA PRO A 264 -7.21 -12.90 -21.33
C PRO A 264 -6.04 -11.90 -21.30
N PRO A 265 -5.30 -11.71 -22.41
CA PRO A 265 -4.14 -10.83 -22.45
C PRO A 265 -4.45 -9.38 -22.04
N SER A 266 -5.69 -8.92 -22.25
CA SER A 266 -6.15 -7.57 -21.90
C SER A 266 -6.19 -7.30 -20.40
N VAL A 267 -6.32 -8.33 -19.56
CA VAL A 267 -6.36 -8.20 -18.09
C VAL A 267 -5.10 -8.73 -17.44
N LYS A 268 -4.08 -9.07 -18.23
CA LYS A 268 -2.86 -9.68 -17.71
C LYS A 268 -2.16 -8.75 -16.70
N GLY A 269 -1.96 -9.25 -15.49
CA GLY A 269 -1.39 -8.51 -14.37
C GLY A 269 -2.43 -7.85 -13.46
N ILE A 270 -3.71 -7.76 -13.85
CA ILE A 270 -4.77 -7.26 -12.98
C ILE A 270 -4.86 -8.14 -11.74
N LEU A 271 -4.99 -7.51 -10.58
CA LEU A 271 -5.11 -8.18 -9.29
C LEU A 271 -6.46 -8.90 -9.22
N VAL A 272 -6.46 -10.15 -8.75
CA VAL A 272 -7.65 -10.76 -8.14
C VAL A 272 -7.41 -10.72 -6.63
N THR A 273 -8.26 -10.00 -5.90
CA THR A 273 -8.12 -9.86 -4.45
C THR A 273 -7.93 -11.21 -3.75
N GLU A 274 -6.98 -11.22 -2.82
CA GLU A 274 -6.74 -12.37 -1.94
C GLU A 274 -7.94 -12.69 -1.03
N SER A 275 -8.87 -11.73 -0.85
CA SER A 275 -10.13 -11.98 -0.16
C SER A 275 -10.95 -13.10 -0.82
N VAL A 276 -10.81 -13.35 -2.13
CA VAL A 276 -11.46 -14.49 -2.79
C VAL A 276 -11.07 -15.82 -2.12
N ARG A 277 -9.80 -15.99 -1.73
CA ARG A 277 -9.34 -17.16 -0.96
C ARG A 277 -9.79 -17.09 0.51
N GLY A 278 -9.82 -15.87 1.06
CA GLY A 278 -10.37 -15.59 2.39
C GLY A 278 -11.84 -15.99 2.55
N ASP A 279 -12.59 -16.00 1.45
CA ASP A 279 -14.03 -16.26 1.38
C ASP A 279 -14.37 -17.65 0.80
N GLY A 280 -13.38 -18.55 0.65
CA GLY A 280 -13.61 -19.94 0.23
C GLY A 280 -13.07 -20.32 -1.15
N GLY A 281 -12.51 -19.37 -1.90
CA GLY A 281 -11.90 -19.63 -3.20
C GLY A 281 -10.69 -20.58 -3.11
N VAL A 282 -10.62 -21.54 -4.02
CA VAL A 282 -9.58 -22.58 -4.07
C VAL A 282 -8.72 -22.45 -5.32
N LEU A 283 -7.48 -22.91 -5.25
CA LEU A 283 -6.57 -22.96 -6.40
C LEU A 283 -6.53 -24.36 -7.00
N ARG A 284 -6.75 -24.48 -8.31
CA ARG A 284 -6.73 -25.77 -9.02
C ARG A 284 -5.74 -25.77 -10.18
N ASN A 285 -5.05 -26.90 -10.37
CA ASN A 285 -4.16 -27.09 -11.50
C ASN A 285 -4.95 -27.55 -12.76
N SER A 286 -4.27 -27.80 -13.88
CA SER A 286 -4.93 -28.22 -15.13
C SER A 286 -5.58 -29.61 -15.07
N GLU A 287 -5.23 -30.42 -14.08
CA GLU A 287 -5.83 -31.74 -13.81
C GLU A 287 -7.08 -31.62 -12.90
N GLY A 288 -7.43 -30.39 -12.47
CA GLY A 288 -8.53 -30.13 -11.55
C GLY A 288 -8.18 -30.39 -10.08
N LYS A 289 -6.92 -30.70 -9.75
CA LYS A 289 -6.48 -30.99 -8.37
C LYS A 289 -6.32 -29.70 -7.56
N ARG A 290 -6.85 -29.69 -6.33
CA ARG A 290 -6.60 -28.64 -5.32
C ARG A 290 -5.20 -28.83 -4.71
N PHE A 291 -4.20 -28.28 -5.38
CA PHE A 291 -2.81 -28.70 -5.19
C PHE A 291 -2.15 -28.15 -3.93
N MET A 292 -2.67 -27.08 -3.32
CA MET A 292 -2.01 -26.37 -2.21
C MET A 292 -1.69 -27.26 -0.99
N PHE A 293 -2.47 -28.32 -0.73
CA PHE A 293 -2.20 -29.30 0.33
C PHE A 293 -0.87 -30.04 0.15
N SER A 294 -0.36 -30.16 -1.09
CA SER A 294 0.94 -30.77 -1.38
C SER A 294 2.13 -29.83 -1.14
N TYR A 295 1.89 -28.57 -0.79
CA TYR A 295 2.91 -27.52 -0.69
C TYR A 295 3.00 -26.87 0.69
N ILE A 296 2.41 -27.46 1.74
CA ILE A 296 2.46 -26.93 3.10
C ILE A 296 3.88 -27.10 3.68
N PRO A 297 4.62 -26.01 3.95
CA PRO A 297 5.95 -26.12 4.55
C PRO A 297 5.86 -26.67 5.98
N ASP A 298 6.89 -27.42 6.42
CA ASP A 298 6.90 -28.06 7.74
C ASP A 298 6.64 -27.07 8.89
N VAL A 299 7.19 -25.86 8.80
CA VAL A 299 7.01 -24.78 9.80
C VAL A 299 5.56 -24.30 9.96
N PHE A 300 4.70 -24.61 8.99
CA PHE A 300 3.28 -24.28 9.00
C PHE A 300 2.38 -25.50 9.18
N ARG A 301 2.89 -26.73 9.06
CA ARG A 301 2.07 -27.95 9.03
C ARG A 301 1.10 -28.09 10.21
N THR A 302 1.50 -27.68 11.41
CA THR A 302 0.63 -27.76 12.60
C THR A 302 -0.54 -26.77 12.59
N GLN A 303 -0.48 -25.71 11.76
CA GLN A 303 -1.43 -24.60 11.72
C GLN A 303 -2.42 -24.70 10.55
N TYR A 304 -2.17 -25.59 9.58
CA TYR A 304 -2.96 -25.71 8.35
C TYR A 304 -3.57 -27.09 8.21
N ALA A 305 -4.71 -27.15 7.53
CA ALA A 305 -5.48 -28.36 7.30
C ALA A 305 -4.68 -29.38 6.47
N GLU A 306 -4.87 -30.66 6.80
CA GLU A 306 -4.22 -31.76 6.08
C GLU A 306 -5.13 -32.35 5.00
N THR A 307 -6.44 -32.13 5.09
CA THR A 307 -7.43 -32.58 4.10
C THR A 307 -8.32 -31.45 3.61
N GLU A 308 -8.89 -31.61 2.41
CA GLU A 308 -9.81 -30.63 1.83
C GLU A 308 -11.04 -30.41 2.73
N GLU A 309 -11.58 -31.49 3.32
CA GLU A 309 -12.76 -31.42 4.18
C GLU A 309 -12.49 -30.66 5.49
N GLU A 310 -11.31 -30.80 6.08
CA GLU A 310 -10.92 -29.99 7.24
C GLU A 310 -10.79 -28.51 6.86
N GLY A 311 -10.13 -28.22 5.72
CA GLY A 311 -9.97 -26.87 5.23
C GLY A 311 -11.30 -26.18 4.90
N ASP A 312 -12.27 -26.92 4.37
CA ASP A 312 -13.59 -26.37 4.02
C ASP A 312 -14.43 -26.09 5.28
N ARG A 313 -14.37 -26.96 6.29
CA ARG A 313 -15.05 -26.75 7.58
C ARG A 313 -14.54 -25.53 8.34
N TRP A 314 -13.29 -25.11 8.13
CA TRP A 314 -12.71 -23.93 8.77
C TRP A 314 -13.48 -22.64 8.49
N TYR A 315 -14.05 -22.47 7.29
CA TYR A 315 -14.83 -21.27 6.97
C TYR A 315 -16.12 -21.15 7.79
N THR A 316 -16.65 -22.28 8.30
CA THR A 316 -17.84 -22.32 9.14
C THR A 316 -17.53 -22.44 10.64
N ASP A 317 -16.43 -23.12 10.98
CA ASP A 317 -16.03 -23.39 12.36
C ASP A 317 -14.49 -23.30 12.49
N PRO A 318 -13.95 -22.07 12.55
CA PRO A 318 -12.51 -21.83 12.59
C PRO A 318 -11.86 -22.18 13.93
N ASP A 319 -12.65 -22.38 14.99
CA ASP A 319 -12.13 -22.72 16.32
C ASP A 319 -11.82 -24.22 16.46
N ASN A 320 -12.47 -25.09 15.67
CA ASN A 320 -12.27 -26.55 15.73
C ASN A 320 -11.64 -27.17 14.48
N ASN A 321 -11.30 -26.37 13.46
CA ASN A 321 -10.66 -26.85 12.22
C ASN A 321 -9.43 -25.99 11.91
N LYS A 322 -8.48 -26.55 11.17
CA LYS A 322 -7.27 -25.80 10.76
C LYS A 322 -7.48 -25.02 9.47
N ARG A 323 -6.69 -23.97 9.29
CA ARG A 323 -6.79 -23.08 8.11
C ARG A 323 -6.47 -23.82 6.82
N PRO A 324 -7.20 -23.53 5.71
CA PRO A 324 -6.86 -24.08 4.41
C PRO A 324 -5.52 -23.52 3.89
N PRO A 325 -4.70 -24.32 3.18
CA PRO A 325 -3.37 -23.93 2.72
C PRO A 325 -3.38 -22.81 1.67
N GLU A 326 -4.53 -22.51 1.06
CA GLU A 326 -4.73 -21.33 0.22
C GLU A 326 -4.48 -20.00 0.96
N LEU A 327 -4.54 -19.99 2.29
CA LEU A 327 -4.29 -18.82 3.14
C LEU A 327 -2.86 -18.75 3.68
N LEU A 328 -1.95 -19.60 3.17
CA LEU A 328 -0.52 -19.48 3.40
C LEU A 328 0.01 -18.10 2.97
N PRO A 329 1.18 -17.67 3.50
CA PRO A 329 1.85 -16.47 3.04
C PRO A 329 2.05 -16.45 1.52
N ARG A 330 1.98 -15.26 0.92
CA ARG A 330 1.99 -15.07 -0.55
C ARG A 330 3.19 -15.70 -1.25
N ASP A 331 4.36 -15.68 -0.62
CA ASP A 331 5.58 -16.27 -1.18
C ASP A 331 5.46 -17.80 -1.33
N GLU A 332 4.81 -18.48 -0.38
CA GLU A 332 4.57 -19.92 -0.47
C GLU A 332 3.55 -20.25 -1.58
N VAL A 333 2.44 -19.51 -1.64
CA VAL A 333 1.40 -19.71 -2.66
C VAL A 333 1.96 -19.44 -4.07
N ALA A 334 2.69 -18.34 -4.25
CA ALA A 334 3.30 -18.01 -5.54
C ALA A 334 4.36 -19.05 -5.98
N ARG A 335 5.16 -19.59 -5.04
CA ARG A 335 6.10 -20.69 -5.32
C ARG A 335 5.39 -21.98 -5.71
N ALA A 336 4.29 -22.32 -5.03
CA ALA A 336 3.49 -23.51 -5.35
C ALA A 336 2.90 -23.42 -6.77
N ILE A 337 2.30 -22.28 -7.13
CA ILE A 337 1.79 -22.01 -8.48
C ILE A 337 2.90 -22.17 -9.53
N ASN A 338 4.06 -21.56 -9.31
CA ASN A 338 5.19 -21.66 -10.23
C ASN A 338 5.70 -23.11 -10.36
N SER A 339 5.65 -23.89 -9.28
CA SER A 339 6.06 -25.30 -9.27
C SER A 339 5.10 -26.17 -10.08
N GLU A 340 3.79 -25.95 -9.97
CA GLU A 340 2.78 -26.63 -10.80
C GLU A 340 2.98 -26.32 -12.29
N VAL A 341 3.18 -25.03 -12.63
CA VAL A 341 3.42 -24.61 -14.02
C VAL A 341 4.68 -25.28 -14.58
N LYS A 342 5.79 -25.26 -13.84
CA LYS A 342 7.06 -25.90 -14.26
C LYS A 342 6.96 -27.41 -14.40
N ALA A 343 6.09 -28.05 -13.62
CA ALA A 343 5.83 -29.47 -13.70
C ALA A 343 4.82 -29.85 -14.79
N GLY A 344 4.41 -28.91 -15.65
CA GLY A 344 3.48 -29.15 -16.76
C GLY A 344 2.00 -29.21 -16.35
N ARG A 345 1.68 -28.91 -15.08
CA ARG A 345 0.30 -28.92 -14.54
C ARG A 345 -0.34 -27.52 -14.49
N GLY A 346 0.25 -26.55 -15.19
CA GLY A 346 -0.29 -25.21 -15.32
C GLY A 346 -1.48 -25.13 -16.28
N SER A 347 -2.24 -24.04 -16.21
CA SER A 347 -3.30 -23.73 -17.18
C SER A 347 -2.72 -23.53 -18.59
N PRO A 348 -3.52 -23.68 -19.67
CA PRO A 348 -3.06 -23.44 -21.04
C PRO A 348 -2.49 -22.04 -21.30
N ALA A 349 -2.93 -21.04 -20.53
CA ALA A 349 -2.46 -19.66 -20.65
C ALA A 349 -1.30 -19.31 -19.70
N GLY A 350 -0.76 -20.31 -19.00
CA GLY A 350 0.16 -20.14 -17.87
C GLY A 350 -0.58 -19.99 -16.54
N GLY A 351 0.13 -20.10 -15.41
CA GLY A 351 -0.50 -20.02 -14.08
C GLY A 351 -1.39 -21.23 -13.74
N VAL A 352 -2.41 -21.01 -12.90
CA VAL A 352 -3.39 -22.00 -12.42
C VAL A 352 -4.79 -21.38 -12.42
N PHE A 353 -5.81 -22.16 -12.08
CA PHE A 353 -7.20 -21.72 -11.93
C PHE A 353 -7.50 -21.23 -10.52
#